data_AF-A0A5D4S2H0-F1
#
_entry.id   AF-A0A5D4S2H0-F1
#
_cell.length_a   1.000
_cell.length_b   1.000
_cell.length_c   1.000
_cell.angle_alpha   90.00
_cell.angle_beta   90.00
_cell.angle_gamma   90.00
#
_symmetry.space_group_name_H-M   'P 1'
#
loop_
_entity.id
_entity.type
_entity.pdbx_description
1 polymer ?
#
loop_
_entity_poly.entity_id
_entity_poly.type
_entity_poly.pdbx_seq_one_letter_code
_entity_poly.pdbx_strand_id
1 'polypeptide(L)'
;MKTLRKYPVISVTGNEYFVKIQSIKCELVTVDIFVKSKGWFKKERFKAVFRGGLFYGGTYDPEKWDFDFVRIAKDAVGNYEESKAEKLASVKAKADGILNFEKWNGE
;
A
#
# COMPACT_ATOMS: atom_id res chain seq x y z
N MET A 1 8.57 -21.84 -6.71
CA MET A 1 8.37 -20.61 -5.90
C MET A 1 7.08 -20.74 -5.10
N LYS A 2 7.15 -20.69 -3.77
CA LYS A 2 5.98 -20.73 -2.90
C LYS A 2 5.35 -19.33 -2.82
N THR A 3 4.04 -19.25 -2.99
CA THR A 3 3.28 -18.00 -2.85
C THR A 3 2.42 -18.08 -1.60
N LEU A 4 2.51 -17.09 -0.72
CA LEU A 4 1.67 -16.95 0.47
C LEU A 4 0.58 -15.92 0.17
N ARG A 5 -0.65 -16.20 0.61
CA ARG A 5 -1.82 -15.32 0.41
C ARG A 5 -2.60 -15.23 1.70
N LYS A 6 -2.99 -14.03 2.11
CA LYS A 6 -3.77 -13.82 3.33
C LYS A 6 -4.78 -12.68 3.16
N TYR A 7 -6.00 -12.94 3.65
CA TYR A 7 -7.04 -11.95 3.87
C TYR A 7 -7.89 -12.39 5.09
N PRO A 8 -8.32 -11.46 5.96
CA PRO A 8 -7.89 -10.07 5.99
C PRO A 8 -6.50 -9.92 6.63
N VAL A 9 -5.71 -8.97 6.11
CA VAL A 9 -4.60 -8.33 6.85
C VAL A 9 -5.13 -6.97 7.29
N ILE A 10 -5.31 -6.81 8.60
CA ILE A 10 -5.92 -5.62 9.20
C ILE A 10 -4.81 -4.64 9.57
N SER A 11 -4.91 -3.40 9.09
CA SER A 11 -3.99 -2.32 9.47
C SER A 11 -4.28 -1.78 10.87
N VAL A 12 -3.37 -0.95 11.39
CA VAL A 12 -3.56 -0.25 12.67
C VAL A 12 -4.81 0.65 12.64
N THR A 13 -5.17 1.17 11.45
CA THR A 13 -6.35 2.01 11.26
C THR A 13 -7.65 1.20 11.07
N GLY A 14 -7.59 -0.13 11.11
CA GLY A 14 -8.74 -1.03 11.00
C GLY A 14 -9.17 -1.34 9.56
N ASN A 15 -8.39 -0.92 8.55
CA ASN A 15 -8.68 -1.23 7.15
C ASN A 15 -8.24 -2.66 6.81
N GLU A 16 -9.01 -3.34 5.97
CA GLU A 16 -8.72 -4.70 5.52
C GLU A 16 -8.03 -4.72 4.15
N TYR A 17 -6.95 -5.52 4.06
CA TYR A 17 -6.19 -5.73 2.85
C TYR A 17 -6.04 -7.21 2.55
N PHE A 18 -6.02 -7.55 1.26
CA PHE A 18 -5.53 -8.83 0.81
C PHE A 18 -4.05 -8.68 0.47
N VAL A 19 -3.20 -9.53 1.03
CA VAL A 19 -1.75 -9.50 0.84
C VAL A 19 -1.27 -10.80 0.22
N LYS A 20 -0.40 -10.67 -0.78
CA LYS A 20 0.26 -11.79 -1.45
C LYS A 20 1.76 -11.61 -1.34
N ILE A 21 2.45 -12.61 -0.81
CA ILE A 21 3.91 -12.63 -0.68
C ILE A 21 4.46 -13.69 -1.62
N GLN A 22 5.45 -13.34 -2.44
CA GLN A 22 6.08 -14.25 -3.39
C GLN A 22 7.58 -14.22 -3.24
N SER A 23 8.22 -15.37 -3.15
CA SER A 23 9.67 -15.45 -3.25
C SER A 23 10.12 -15.11 -4.67
N ILE A 24 11.12 -14.24 -4.77
CA ILE A 24 11.84 -13.90 -6.00
C ILE A 24 13.24 -14.51 -5.97
N LYS A 25 14.03 -14.30 -7.02
CA LYS A 25 15.45 -14.72 -7.04
C LYS A 25 16.21 -14.01 -5.91
N CYS A 26 17.26 -14.65 -5.40
CA CYS A 26 18.11 -14.16 -4.29
C CYS A 26 17.44 -14.17 -2.91
N GLU A 27 16.55 -15.13 -2.63
CA GLU A 27 15.93 -15.36 -1.30
C GLU A 27 15.04 -14.21 -0.76
N LEU A 28 14.94 -13.11 -1.50
CA LEU A 28 14.02 -12.01 -1.23
C LEU A 28 12.56 -12.40 -1.50
N VAL A 29 11.63 -11.65 -0.93
CA VAL A 29 10.20 -11.76 -1.19
C VAL A 29 9.61 -10.43 -1.65
N THR A 30 8.72 -10.48 -2.64
CA THR A 30 7.89 -9.34 -3.03
C THR A 30 6.53 -9.42 -2.35
N VAL A 31 6.01 -8.27 -1.93
CA VAL A 31 4.69 -8.16 -1.33
C VAL A 31 3.77 -7.37 -2.27
N ASP A 32 2.63 -7.96 -2.59
CA ASP A 32 1.57 -7.33 -3.37
C ASP A 32 0.39 -7.03 -2.44
N ILE A 33 -0.03 -5.78 -2.42
CA ILE A 33 -1.16 -5.30 -1.60
C ILE A 33 -2.36 -5.10 -2.52
N PHE A 34 -3.51 -5.58 -2.08
CA PHE A 34 -4.77 -5.42 -2.79
C PHE A 34 -5.83 -4.83 -1.88
N VAL A 35 -6.55 -3.84 -2.42
CA VAL A 35 -7.71 -3.23 -1.76
C VAL A 35 -8.99 -3.87 -2.24
N LYS A 36 -9.96 -4.00 -1.32
CA LYS A 36 -11.31 -4.44 -1.69
C LYS A 36 -11.92 -3.42 -2.66
N SER A 37 -12.43 -3.93 -3.78
CA SER A 37 -13.16 -3.17 -4.79
C SER A 37 -14.56 -3.73 -4.90
N LYS A 38 -15.57 -2.86 -5.02
CA LYS A 38 -16.95 -3.29 -5.25
C LYS A 38 -17.03 -3.97 -6.62
N GLY A 39 -17.10 -5.30 -6.62
CA GLY A 39 -17.42 -6.06 -7.82
C GLY A 39 -18.89 -5.89 -8.19
N TRP A 40 -19.19 -5.90 -9.49
CA TRP A 40 -20.55 -6.11 -9.96
C TRP A 40 -20.95 -7.56 -9.64
N PHE A 41 -22.17 -7.77 -9.12
CA PHE A 41 -22.75 -9.08 -8.77
C PHE A 41 -22.09 -9.85 -7.61
N LYS A 42 -22.10 -9.28 -6.39
CA LYS A 42 -21.80 -9.96 -5.10
C LYS A 42 -20.44 -10.69 -4.99
N LYS A 43 -19.58 -10.65 -6.00
CA LYS A 43 -18.23 -11.20 -5.96
C LYS A 43 -17.28 -10.15 -5.40
N GLU A 44 -16.65 -10.46 -4.27
CA GLU A 44 -15.55 -9.66 -3.74
C GLU A 44 -14.44 -9.62 -4.80
N ARG A 45 -14.05 -8.41 -5.19
CA ARG A 45 -12.93 -8.20 -6.12
C ARG A 45 -11.83 -7.44 -5.39
N PHE A 46 -10.60 -7.82 -5.65
CA PHE A 46 -9.43 -7.17 -5.07
C PHE A 46 -8.66 -6.46 -6.18
N LYS A 47 -8.42 -5.16 -6.02
CA LYS A 47 -7.62 -4.37 -6.95
C LYS A 47 -6.20 -4.25 -6.41
N ALA A 48 -5.24 -4.67 -7.21
CA ALA A 48 -3.83 -4.50 -6.89
C ALA A 48 -3.48 -3.01 -6.79
N VAL A 49 -2.64 -2.68 -5.82
CA VAL A 49 -2.09 -1.34 -5.62
C VAL A 49 -0.72 -1.28 -6.30
N PHE A 50 -0.52 -0.23 -7.10
CA PHE A 50 0.74 0.00 -7.82
C PHE A 50 1.38 1.34 -7.43
N ARG A 51 2.72 1.37 -7.40
CA ARG A 51 3.57 2.57 -7.32
C ARG A 51 4.53 2.55 -8.51
N GLY A 52 4.43 3.54 -9.41
CA GLY A 52 5.37 3.68 -10.54
C GLY A 52 5.45 2.45 -11.47
N GLY A 53 4.35 1.70 -11.64
CA GLY A 53 4.32 0.49 -12.46
C GLY A 53 4.72 -0.81 -11.74
N LEU A 54 5.15 -0.74 -10.47
CA LEU A 54 5.45 -1.89 -9.62
C LEU A 54 4.37 -2.08 -8.55
N PHE A 55 4.24 -3.29 -8.01
CA PHE A 55 3.34 -3.55 -6.88
C PHE A 55 3.80 -2.78 -5.63
N TYR A 56 2.84 -2.21 -4.90
CA TYR A 56 3.13 -1.26 -3.83
C TYR A 56 3.86 -1.90 -2.63
N GLY A 57 3.61 -3.17 -2.34
CA GLY A 57 4.12 -3.79 -1.11
C GLY A 57 5.64 -3.97 -1.08
N GLY A 58 6.36 -3.74 -2.18
CA GLY A 58 7.82 -3.67 -2.16
C GLY A 58 8.51 -5.03 -2.02
N THR A 59 9.81 -5.00 -1.73
CA THR A 59 10.67 -6.17 -1.64
C THR A 59 11.28 -6.24 -0.24
N TYR A 60 11.18 -7.39 0.40
CA TYR A 60 11.71 -7.66 1.73
C TYR A 60 12.75 -8.77 1.67
N ASP A 61 13.69 -8.69 2.60
CA ASP A 61 14.63 -9.75 2.94
C ASP A 61 14.05 -10.52 4.14
N PRO A 62 13.54 -11.75 3.97
CA PRO A 62 12.93 -12.50 5.06
C PRO A 62 13.86 -12.73 6.25
N GLU A 63 15.17 -12.82 6.05
CA GLU A 63 16.13 -13.08 7.13
C GLU A 63 16.17 -11.92 8.12
N LYS A 64 16.15 -10.68 7.63
CA LYS A 64 16.09 -9.46 8.46
C LYS A 64 14.81 -9.33 9.28
N TRP A 65 13.82 -10.15 8.97
CA TRP A 65 12.51 -10.17 9.61
C TRP A 65 12.27 -11.47 10.39
N ASP A 66 13.32 -12.26 10.64
CA ASP A 66 13.23 -13.56 11.33
C ASP A 66 12.20 -14.50 10.67
N PHE A 67 12.03 -14.37 9.36
CA PHE A 67 11.00 -15.06 8.57
C PHE A 67 9.56 -14.82 9.05
N ASP A 68 9.31 -13.74 9.81
CA ASP A 68 7.97 -13.35 10.24
C ASP A 68 7.20 -12.67 9.09
N PHE A 69 6.62 -13.52 8.24
CA PHE A 69 5.79 -13.10 7.11
C PHE A 69 4.52 -12.35 7.54
N VAL A 70 4.05 -12.51 8.78
CA VAL A 70 2.91 -11.75 9.30
C VAL A 70 3.33 -10.31 9.56
N ARG A 71 4.49 -10.12 10.18
CA ARG A 71 5.07 -8.79 10.44
C ARG A 71 5.41 -8.08 9.13
N ILE A 72 5.99 -8.78 8.16
CA ILE A 72 6.22 -8.25 6.79
C ILE A 72 4.92 -7.78 6.15
N ALA A 73 3.85 -8.59 6.20
CA ALA A 73 2.57 -8.23 5.60
C ALA A 73 1.95 -6.97 6.25
N LYS A 74 2.03 -6.85 7.59
CA LYS A 74 1.53 -5.69 8.33
C LYS A 74 2.35 -4.43 8.04
N ASP A 75 3.67 -4.55 7.97
CA ASP A 75 4.56 -3.45 7.63
C ASP A 75 4.28 -2.91 6.22
N ALA A 76 4.18 -3.80 5.23
CA ALA A 76 3.85 -3.42 3.86
C ALA A 76 2.52 -2.65 3.78
N VAL A 77 1.51 -3.12 4.51
CA VAL A 77 0.22 -2.44 4.62
C VAL A 77 0.35 -1.07 5.30
N GLY A 78 1.13 -0.96 6.37
CA GLY A 78 1.41 0.30 7.05
C GLY A 78 2.04 1.34 6.11
N ASN A 79 3.10 0.95 5.42
CA ASN A 79 3.79 1.79 4.43
C ASN A 79 2.86 2.25 3.30
N TYR A 80 1.90 1.41 2.92
CA TYR A 80 0.88 1.79 1.95
C TYR A 80 -0.09 2.85 2.50
N GLU A 81 -0.56 2.71 3.72
CA GLU A 81 -1.44 3.70 4.34
C GLU A 81 -0.76 5.05 4.55
N GLU A 82 0.50 5.04 5.00
CA GLU A 82 1.31 6.24 5.17
C GLU A 82 1.45 7.00 3.84
N SER A 83 1.77 6.29 2.76
CA SER A 83 1.90 6.91 1.43
C SER A 83 0.61 7.55 0.90
N LYS A 84 -0.55 6.99 1.28
CA LYS A 84 -1.85 7.58 0.95
C LYS A 84 -2.04 8.88 1.71
N ALA A 85 -1.69 8.90 2.99
CA ALA A 85 -1.77 10.09 3.83
C ALA A 85 -0.84 11.19 3.29
N GLU A 86 0.41 10.86 2.95
CA GLU A 86 1.37 11.79 2.34
C GLU A 86 0.85 12.36 1.02
N LYS A 87 0.31 11.50 0.13
CA LYS A 87 -0.25 11.95 -1.14
C LYS A 87 -1.44 12.88 -0.95
N LEU A 88 -2.32 12.59 0.02
CA LEU A 88 -3.44 13.45 0.36
C LEU A 88 -2.96 14.81 0.88
N ALA A 89 -1.97 14.81 1.77
CA ALA A 89 -1.36 16.02 2.31
C ALA A 89 -0.71 16.87 1.21
N SER A 90 0.01 16.25 0.27
CA SER A 90 0.61 16.93 -0.88
C SER A 90 -0.44 17.57 -1.80
N VAL A 91 -1.55 16.86 -2.08
CA VAL A 91 -2.67 17.41 -2.87
C VAL A 91 -3.30 18.60 -2.16
N LYS A 92 -3.52 18.50 -0.84
CA LYS A 92 -4.06 19.60 -0.05
C LYS A 92 -3.12 20.80 -0.05
N ALA A 93 -1.83 20.60 0.21
CA ALA A 93 -0.83 21.67 0.19
C ALA A 93 -0.76 22.37 -1.18
N LYS A 94 -0.90 21.62 -2.28
CA LYS A 94 -0.99 22.19 -3.62
C LYS A 94 -2.25 23.05 -3.79
N ALA A 95 -3.42 22.57 -3.35
CA ALA A 95 -4.66 23.32 -3.42
C ALA A 95 -4.61 24.59 -2.57
N ASP A 96 -4.08 24.50 -1.34
CA ASP A 96 -3.90 25.64 -0.44
C ASP A 96 -2.93 26.67 -1.03
N GLY A 97 -1.84 26.22 -1.66
CA GLY A 97 -0.89 27.08 -2.36
C GLY A 97 -1.52 27.86 -3.52
N ILE A 98 -2.39 27.21 -4.31
CA ILE A 98 -3.15 27.87 -5.38
C ILE A 98 -4.10 28.92 -4.79
N LEU A 99 -4.88 28.56 -3.77
CA LEU A 99 -5.81 29.49 -3.12
C LEU A 99 -5.11 30.69 -2.49
N ASN A 100 -3.95 30.47 -1.85
CA ASN A 100 -3.17 31.55 -1.27
C ASN A 100 -2.61 32.49 -2.34
N PHE A 101 -2.20 31.94 -3.49
CA PHE A 101 -1.74 32.74 -4.63
C PHE A 101 -2.89 33.54 -5.27
N GLU A 102 -4.08 32.96 -5.43
CA GLU A 102 -5.26 33.69 -5.94
C GLU A 102 -5.69 34.83 -5.01
N LYS A 103 -5.50 34.68 -3.70
CA LYS A 103 -5.81 35.72 -2.71
C LYS A 103 -4.71 36.77 -2.58
N TRP A 104 -3.54 36.53 -3.15
CA TRP A 104 -2.43 37.45 -3.06
C TRP A 104 -2.69 38.65 -3.99
N ASN A 105 -2.71 39.84 -3.41
CA ASN A 105 -2.95 41.10 -4.11
C ASN A 105 -1.68 41.70 -4.75
N GLY A 106 -0.55 40.98 -4.72
CA GLY A 106 0.72 41.42 -5.30
C GLY A 106 1.60 42.23 -4.37
N GLU A 107 1.20 42.43 -3.11
CA GLU A 107 1.96 43.14 -2.06
C GLU A 107 2.54 42.19 -1.00
#